data_AF-A0A1I1SA18-F1
#
_entry.id   AF-A0A1I1SA18-F1
#
_cell.length_a   1.000
_cell.length_b   1.000
_cell.length_c   1.000
_cell.angle_alpha   90.00
_cell.angle_beta   90.00
_cell.angle_gamma   90.00
#
_symmetry.space_group_name_H-M   'P 1'
#
loop_
_entity.id
_entity.type
_entity.pdbx_description
1 polymer ?
#
loop_
_entity_poly.entity_id
_entity_poly.type
_entity_poly.pdbx_seq_one_letter_code
_entity_poly.pdbx_strand_id
1 'polypeptide(L)'
;MSEGKKRRVHSAEFKAKVGLEAVRGVKTVTEIAQEYGVHPVLVGQWKKEILENADALFDVKRGPKPVDESSPEDKLYSEIGKLKMQVDWLKKSLGNESCGAGTMDR
;
A
#
# COMPACT_ATOMS: atom_id res chain seq x y z
N MET A 1 18.28 -9.31 27.38
CA MET A 1 17.51 -9.51 26.12
C MET A 1 17.30 -8.13 25.52
N SER A 2 18.01 -7.81 24.44
CA SER A 2 18.12 -6.46 23.89
C SER A 2 16.77 -5.94 23.38
N GLU A 3 16.28 -4.84 23.95
CA GLU A 3 15.10 -4.15 23.45
C GLU A 3 15.31 -3.73 21.99
N GLY A 4 14.44 -4.20 21.10
CA GLY A 4 14.47 -3.84 19.69
C GLY A 4 14.28 -2.34 19.54
N LYS A 5 15.36 -1.61 19.24
CA LYS A 5 15.35 -0.17 18.99
C LYS A 5 14.34 0.14 17.88
N LYS A 6 13.20 0.75 18.23
CA LYS A 6 12.17 1.21 17.27
C LYS A 6 12.85 1.96 16.13
N ARG A 7 12.81 1.40 14.92
CA ARG A 7 13.35 2.04 13.72
C ARG A 7 12.58 3.34 13.52
N ARG A 8 13.28 4.47 13.49
CA ARG A 8 12.66 5.75 13.15
C ARG A 8 12.25 5.70 11.69
N VAL A 9 10.96 5.78 11.45
CA VAL A 9 10.39 5.85 10.10
C VAL A 9 10.40 7.31 9.68
N HIS A 10 11.14 7.62 8.63
CA HIS A 10 11.16 8.96 8.03
C HIS A 10 10.11 9.04 6.92
N SER A 11 9.40 10.17 6.82
CA SER A 11 8.43 10.42 5.75
C SER A 11 9.13 10.45 4.38
N ALA A 12 8.41 10.11 3.31
CA ALA A 12 8.95 10.10 1.95
C ALA A 12 9.48 11.48 1.54
N GLU A 13 8.76 12.54 1.87
CA GLU A 13 9.16 13.94 1.63
C GLU A 13 10.48 14.29 2.32
N PHE A 14 10.68 13.83 3.56
CA PHE A 14 11.90 14.09 4.31
C PHE A 14 13.10 13.38 3.68
N LYS A 15 12.94 12.11 3.30
CA LYS A 15 13.99 11.35 2.60
C LYS A 15 14.38 12.02 1.28
N ALA A 16 13.38 12.46 0.51
CA ALA A 16 13.60 13.16 -0.75
C ALA A 16 14.34 14.49 -0.53
N LYS A 17 13.94 15.30 0.45
CA LYS A 17 14.61 16.57 0.76
C LYS A 17 16.08 16.37 1.15
N VAL A 18 16.35 15.45 2.07
CA VAL A 18 17.70 15.15 2.55
C VAL A 18 18.56 14.54 1.44
N GLY A 19 18.00 13.61 0.67
CA GLY A 19 18.70 13.01 -0.46
C GLY A 19 19.01 14.03 -1.57
N LEU A 20 18.08 14.94 -1.88
CA LEU A 20 18.30 16.01 -2.86
C LEU A 20 19.39 16.97 -2.42
N GLU A 21 19.44 17.36 -1.15
CA GLU A 21 20.55 18.15 -0.59
C GLU A 21 21.89 17.41 -0.76
N ALA A 22 21.91 16.10 -0.54
CA ALA A 22 23.10 15.27 -0.74
C ALA A 22 23.49 15.09 -2.22
N VAL A 23 22.53 15.15 -3.15
CA VAL A 23 22.77 15.17 -4.60
C VAL A 23 23.31 16.53 -5.04
N ARG A 24 22.78 17.64 -4.50
CA ARG A 24 23.25 19.01 -4.78
C ARG A 24 24.72 19.22 -4.43
N GLY A 25 25.24 18.52 -3.42
CA GLY A 25 26.66 18.53 -3.06
C GLY A 25 27.18 19.82 -2.43
N VAL A 26 26.28 20.73 -2.03
CA VAL A 26 26.62 21.99 -1.34
C VAL A 26 27.13 21.73 0.09
N LYS A 27 26.60 20.69 0.74
CA LYS A 27 26.99 20.24 2.08
C LYS A 27 27.46 18.80 2.01
N THR A 28 28.42 18.44 2.87
CA THR A 28 28.89 17.07 2.98
C THR A 28 27.82 16.18 3.60
N VAL A 29 27.86 14.88 3.31
CA VAL A 29 26.93 13.89 3.87
C VAL A 29 26.91 13.94 5.41
N THR A 30 28.06 14.21 6.02
CA THR A 30 28.22 14.32 7.47
C THR A 30 27.56 15.57 8.05
N GLU A 31 27.67 16.72 7.38
CA GLU A 31 27.01 17.96 7.80
C GLU A 31 25.49 17.86 7.66
N ILE A 32 25.00 17.28 6.54
CA ILE A 32 23.58 17.02 6.32
C ILE A 32 23.03 16.07 7.40
N ALA A 33 23.78 15.01 7.71
CA ALA A 33 23.45 14.09 8.78
C ALA A 33 23.31 14.80 10.14
N GLN A 34 24.21 15.73 10.46
CA GLN A 34 24.15 16.51 11.70
C GLN A 34 22.98 17.50 11.70
N GLU A 35 22.76 18.24 10.61
CA GLU A 35 21.71 19.25 10.49
C GLU A 35 20.30 18.66 10.61
N TYR A 36 20.10 17.49 9.99
CA TYR A 36 18.80 16.81 9.97
C TYR A 36 18.66 15.74 11.06
N GLY A 37 19.71 15.49 11.87
CA GLY A 37 19.73 14.46 12.90
C GLY A 37 19.59 13.03 12.34
N VAL A 38 20.10 12.79 11.13
CA VAL A 38 20.01 11.52 10.40
C VAL A 38 21.38 10.85 10.37
N HIS A 39 21.43 9.51 10.36
CA HIS A 39 22.70 8.81 10.24
C HIS A 39 23.32 9.01 8.83
N PRO A 40 24.63 9.28 8.69
CA PRO A 40 25.28 9.55 7.39
C PRO A 40 25.07 8.44 6.34
N VAL A 41 25.02 7.19 6.79
CA VAL A 41 24.74 6.04 5.92
C VAL A 41 23.37 6.14 5.25
N LEU A 42 22.33 6.61 5.96
CA LEU A 42 20.99 6.78 5.39
C LEU A 42 20.96 7.90 4.35
N VAL A 43 21.68 8.99 4.61
CA VAL A 43 21.80 10.10 3.65
C VAL A 43 22.47 9.62 2.35
N GLY A 44 23.53 8.82 2.47
CA GLY A 44 24.17 8.19 1.31
C GLY A 44 23.26 7.21 0.57
N GLN A 45 22.45 6.44 1.29
CA GLN A 45 21.46 5.54 0.70
C GLN A 45 20.39 6.31 -0.07
N TRP A 46 19.80 7.36 0.52
CA TRP A 46 18.77 8.16 -0.17
C TRP A 46 19.32 8.90 -1.38
N LYS A 47 20.58 9.35 -1.32
CA LYS A 47 21.27 9.91 -2.49
C LYS A 47 21.31 8.90 -3.65
N LYS A 48 21.70 7.64 -3.38
CA LYS A 48 21.72 6.58 -4.39
C LYS A 48 20.32 6.26 -4.91
N GLU A 49 19.36 6.09 -4.01
CA GLU A 49 17.96 5.82 -4.37
C GLU A 49 17.40 6.91 -5.30
N ILE A 50 17.70 8.19 -5.05
CA ILE A 50 17.27 9.28 -5.94
C ILE A 50 17.93 9.17 -7.31
N LEU A 51 19.22 8.87 -7.39
CA LEU A 51 19.93 8.78 -8.67
C LEU A 51 19.45 7.57 -9.49
N GLU A 52 19.27 6.41 -8.85
CA GLU A 52 18.82 5.18 -9.51
C GLU A 52 17.34 5.26 -9.95
N ASN A 53 16.48 5.88 -9.13
CA ASN A 53 15.06 6.03 -9.47
C ASN A 53 14.77 7.31 -10.26
N ALA A 54 15.75 8.22 -10.46
CA ALA A 54 15.54 9.42 -11.26
C ALA A 54 15.18 9.06 -12.70
N ASP A 55 15.84 8.06 -13.27
CA ASP A 55 15.57 7.58 -14.63
C ASP A 55 14.14 7.08 -14.77
N ALA A 56 13.63 6.36 -13.76
CA ALA A 56 12.26 5.88 -13.72
C ALA A 56 11.21 7.01 -13.72
N LEU A 57 11.54 8.20 -13.20
CA LEU A 57 10.64 9.37 -13.27
C LEU A 57 10.48 9.89 -14.69
N PHE A 58 11.50 9.74 -15.53
CA PHE A 58 11.50 10.18 -16.93
C PHE A 58 11.09 9.06 -17.90
N ASP A 59 11.26 7.79 -17.50
CA ASP A 59 10.78 6.61 -18.24
C ASP A 59 9.29 6.32 -18.00
N VAL A 60 8.61 7.12 -17.15
CA VAL A 60 7.15 7.19 -17.19
C VAL A 60 6.76 7.76 -18.55
N LYS A 61 6.48 6.87 -19.52
CA LYS A 61 5.70 7.21 -20.71
C LYS A 61 4.52 8.05 -20.21
N ARG A 62 4.50 9.33 -20.56
CA ARG A 62 3.37 10.24 -20.32
C ARG A 62 2.15 9.65 -21.02
N GLY A 63 1.47 8.79 -20.32
CA GLY A 63 0.35 8.00 -20.76
C GLY A 63 -0.36 7.49 -19.52
N PRO A 64 -1.67 7.24 -19.59
CA PRO A 64 -2.42 6.74 -18.45
C PRO A 64 -1.66 5.56 -17.87
N LYS A 65 -1.40 5.62 -16.56
CA LYS A 65 -0.91 4.48 -15.79
C LYS A 65 -1.69 3.27 -16.30
N PRO A 66 -1.06 2.19 -16.81
CA PRO A 66 -1.82 1.01 -17.20
C PRO A 66 -2.64 0.68 -15.98
N VAL A 67 -3.95 0.86 -16.12
CA VAL A 67 -4.92 0.47 -15.12
C VAL A 67 -4.64 -1.02 -15.03
N ASP A 68 -3.97 -1.42 -13.96
CA ASP A 68 -3.85 -2.82 -13.63
C ASP A 68 -5.31 -3.24 -13.48
N GLU A 69 -5.87 -3.90 -14.51
CA GLU A 69 -7.28 -4.35 -14.62
C GLU A 69 -7.62 -5.42 -13.57
N SER A 70 -6.83 -5.45 -12.49
CA SER A 70 -6.87 -6.33 -11.36
C SER A 70 -6.41 -5.59 -10.12
N SER A 71 -6.86 -4.33 -9.96
CA SER A 71 -6.74 -3.63 -8.69
C SER A 71 -7.20 -4.58 -7.59
N PRO A 72 -6.48 -4.70 -6.46
CA PRO A 72 -6.91 -5.55 -5.34
C PRO A 72 -8.36 -5.25 -4.91
N GLU A 73 -8.84 -4.04 -5.20
CA GLU A 73 -10.21 -3.58 -5.01
C GLU A 73 -11.23 -4.36 -5.87
N ASP A 74 -10.96 -4.62 -7.15
CA ASP A 74 -11.85 -5.37 -8.04
C ASP A 74 -11.99 -6.84 -7.64
N LYS A 75 -10.90 -7.42 -7.14
CA LYS A 75 -10.91 -8.76 -6.53
C LYS A 75 -11.75 -8.77 -5.26
N LEU A 76 -11.60 -7.76 -4.41
CA LEU A 76 -12.40 -7.58 -3.19
C LEU A 76 -13.89 -7.47 -3.51
N TYR A 77 -14.27 -6.62 -4.48
CA TYR A 77 -15.66 -6.44 -4.88
C TYR A 77 -16.29 -7.71 -5.47
N SER A 78 -15.52 -8.46 -6.27
CA SER A 78 -15.94 -9.75 -6.81
C SER A 78 -16.21 -10.79 -5.70
N GLU A 79 -15.37 -10.81 -4.68
CA GLU A 79 -15.49 -11.73 -3.54
C GLU A 79 -16.69 -11.38 -2.65
N ILE A 80 -16.92 -10.09 -2.40
CA ILE A 80 -18.11 -9.58 -1.69
C ILE A 80 -19.39 -10.00 -2.43
N GLY A 81 -19.42 -9.87 -3.76
CA GLY A 81 -20.57 -10.27 -4.59
C GLY A 81 -20.86 -11.77 -4.48
N LYS A 82 -19.82 -12.62 -4.59
CA LYS A 82 -19.94 -14.08 -4.44
C LYS A 82 -20.45 -14.48 -3.06
N LEU A 83 -19.91 -13.87 -2.00
CA LEU A 83 -20.33 -14.14 -0.62
C LEU A 83 -21.79 -13.73 -0.40
N LYS A 84 -22.22 -12.58 -0.95
CA LYS A 84 -23.61 -12.15 -0.87
C LYS A 84 -24.56 -13.13 -1.54
N MET A 85 -24.23 -13.61 -2.75
CA MET A 85 -25.04 -14.63 -3.44
C MET A 85 -25.12 -15.94 -2.65
N GLN A 86 -24.02 -16.39 -2.03
CA GLN A 86 -24.02 -17.58 -1.18
C GLN A 86 -24.91 -17.39 0.06
N VAL A 87 -24.85 -16.23 0.71
CA VAL A 87 -25.72 -15.90 1.85
C VAL A 87 -27.20 -15.83 1.44
N ASP A 88 -27.52 -15.19 0.33
CA ASP A 88 -28.88 -15.11 -0.18
C ASP A 88 -29.41 -16.48 -0.59
N TRP A 89 -28.56 -17.33 -1.20
CA TRP A 89 -28.90 -18.71 -1.53
C TRP A 89 -29.18 -19.55 -0.28
N LEU A 90 -28.33 -19.46 0.75
CA LEU A 90 -28.54 -20.17 2.02
C LEU A 90 -29.82 -19.70 2.72
N LYS A 91 -30.09 -18.40 2.76
CA LYS A 91 -31.33 -17.85 3.32
C LYS A 91 -32.57 -18.33 2.57
N LYS A 92 -32.50 -18.39 1.23
CA LYS A 92 -33.59 -18.89 0.38
C LYS A 92 -33.83 -20.38 0.59
N SER A 93 -32.77 -21.17 0.69
CA SER A 93 -32.85 -22.62 0.89
C SER A 93 -33.45 -22.96 2.24
N LEU A 94 -33.04 -22.27 3.31
CA LEU A 94 -33.56 -22.49 4.67
C LEU A 94 -34.96 -21.88 4.88
N GLY A 95 -35.30 -20.81 4.17
CA GLY A 95 -36.63 -20.18 4.22
C GLY A 95 -37.71 -20.88 3.41
N ASN A 96 -37.35 -21.82 2.53
CA ASN A 96 -38.30 -22.60 1.73
C ASN A 96 -38.80 -23.88 2.45
N GLU A 97 -38.25 -24.23 3.62
CA GLU A 97 -38.64 -25.43 4.38
C GLU A 97 -39.80 -25.19 5.37
N SER A 98 -40.36 -23.97 5.45
CA SER A 98 -41.43 -23.61 6.40
C SER A 98 -42.68 -23.03 5.75
N CYS A 99 -43.14 -23.60 4.63
CA CYS A 99 -44.54 -23.41 4.17
C CYS A 99 -45.14 -24.72 3.68
N GLY A 100 -45.76 -25.43 4.63
CA GLY A 100 -46.54 -26.65 4.40
C GLY A 100 -47.34 -27.02 5.64
N ALA A 101 -48.16 -26.10 6.16
CA ALA A 101 -49.15 -26.42 7.19
C ALA A 101 -50.56 -26.21 6.60
N GLY A 102 -51.28 -27.31 6.38
CA GLY A 102 -52.67 -27.33 5.94
C GLY A 102 -53.32 -28.63 6.38
N THR A 103 -54.00 -28.56 7.52
CA THR A 103 -54.71 -29.62 8.24
C THR A 103 -55.89 -30.16 7.43
N MET A 104 -56.06 -31.49 7.44
CA MET A 104 -57.23 -32.20 6.91
C MET A 104 -58.20 -32.44 8.07
N ASP A 105 -59.36 -31.78 8.04
CA ASP A 105 -60.44 -31.88 9.03
C ASP A 105 -61.61 -32.71 8.44
N ARG A 106 -62.20 -33.60 9.24
CA ARG A 106 -63.34 -34.47 8.89
C ARG A 106 -64.48 -34.25 9.89
#